data_AF-A0AAV5IBX7-F1
#
_entry.id   AF-A0AAV5IBX7-F1
#
_cell.length_a   1.000
_cell.length_b   1.000
_cell.length_c   1.000
_cell.angle_alpha   90.00
_cell.angle_beta   90.00
_cell.angle_gamma   90.00
#
_symmetry.space_group_name_H-M   'P 1'
#
loop_
_entity.id
_entity.type
_entity.pdbx_description
1 polymer ?
#
loop_
_entity_poly.entity_id
_entity_poly.type
_entity_poly.pdbx_seq_one_letter_code
_entity_poly.pdbx_strand_id
1 'polypeptide(L)'
;MKSNKNAIDKLNGVLLNNKQVSVGPFIHKQEERESAVDKAEFNNIYMKNLSESVTDEDLKKICGEYGSIISSVVIRDGARVKMCWICQL
;
A
#
# COMPACT_ATOMS: atom_id res chain seq x y z
N MET A 1 -14.41 20.93 -26.24
CA MET A 1 -14.11 20.05 -25.08
C MET A 1 -13.42 20.83 -23.94
N LYS A 2 -14.07 21.81 -23.29
CA LYS A 2 -13.46 22.62 -22.19
C LYS A 2 -14.18 22.51 -20.84
N SER A 3 -15.25 21.73 -20.74
CA SER A 3 -16.17 21.80 -19.59
C SER A 3 -15.69 21.05 -18.35
N ASN A 4 -14.89 19.99 -18.49
CA ASN A 4 -14.54 19.11 -17.36
C ASN A 4 -13.53 19.77 -16.40
N LYS A 5 -12.42 20.29 -16.92
CA LYS A 5 -11.38 20.96 -16.11
C LYS A 5 -11.90 22.19 -15.37
N ASN A 6 -12.75 22.99 -16.02
CA ASN A 6 -13.32 24.21 -15.44
C ASN A 6 -14.33 23.91 -14.32
N ALA A 7 -15.02 22.79 -14.36
CA ALA A 7 -15.95 22.38 -13.30
C ALA A 7 -15.19 21.88 -12.07
N ILE A 8 -14.09 21.15 -12.26
CA ILE A 8 -13.23 20.64 -11.18
C ILE A 8 -12.65 21.82 -10.38
N ASP A 9 -12.07 22.81 -11.06
CA ASP A 9 -11.46 23.99 -10.43
C ASP A 9 -12.47 24.82 -9.61
N LYS A 10 -13.68 25.00 -10.13
CA LYS A 10 -14.73 25.82 -9.49
C LYS A 10 -15.43 25.14 -8.31
N LEU A 11 -15.45 23.81 -8.27
CA LEU A 11 -16.19 23.06 -7.25
C LEU A 11 -15.28 22.51 -6.15
N ASN A 12 -13.98 22.41 -6.41
CA ASN A 12 -13.00 21.99 -5.40
C ASN A 12 -12.84 23.08 -4.34
N GLY A 13 -13.19 22.77 -3.08
CA GLY A 13 -13.12 23.69 -1.95
C GLY A 13 -14.44 24.43 -1.65
N VAL A 14 -15.52 24.18 -2.39
CA VAL A 14 -16.82 24.79 -2.09
C VAL A 14 -17.42 24.18 -0.82
N LEU A 15 -17.89 25.05 0.08
CA LEU A 15 -18.59 24.66 1.30
C LEU A 15 -20.06 24.39 0.97
N LEU A 16 -20.45 23.12 0.95
CA LEU A 16 -21.85 22.71 0.89
C LEU A 16 -22.24 22.14 2.26
N ASN A 17 -23.26 22.71 2.89
CA ASN A 17 -23.80 22.18 4.15
C ASN A 17 -22.77 22.11 5.31
N ASN A 18 -21.89 23.12 5.41
CA ASN A 18 -20.74 23.17 6.34
C ASN A 18 -19.70 22.05 6.15
N LYS A 19 -19.72 21.35 5.00
CA LYS A 19 -18.71 20.39 4.60
C LYS A 19 -18.00 20.89 3.35
N GLN A 20 -16.68 20.93 3.41
CA GLN A 20 -15.86 21.31 2.26
C GLN A 20 -15.85 20.15 1.26
N VAL A 21 -16.29 20.42 0.03
CA VAL A 21 -16.30 19.42 -1.04
C VAL A 21 -14.96 19.45 -1.76
N SER A 22 -14.31 18.30 -1.91
CA SER A 22 -13.12 18.14 -2.75
C SER A 22 -13.50 17.49 -4.06
N VAL A 23 -13.16 18.14 -5.17
CA VAL A 23 -13.40 17.65 -6.53
C VAL A 23 -12.06 17.56 -7.24
N GLY A 24 -11.72 16.36 -7.71
CA GLY A 24 -10.49 16.08 -8.45
C GLY A 24 -10.77 15.37 -9.77
N PRO A 25 -9.75 15.16 -10.61
CA PRO A 25 -9.87 14.26 -11.74
C PRO A 25 -10.26 12.85 -11.24
N PHE A 26 -11.03 12.13 -12.04
CA PHE A 26 -11.36 10.74 -11.74
C PHE A 26 -10.08 9.90 -11.86
N ILE A 27 -9.58 9.40 -10.73
CA ILE A 27 -8.43 8.49 -10.68
C ILE A 27 -8.98 7.07 -10.59
N HIS A 28 -8.48 6.18 -11.45
CA HIS A 28 -8.82 4.76 -11.36
C HIS A 28 -8.24 4.19 -10.06
N LYS A 29 -9.01 3.33 -9.37
CA LYS A 29 -8.62 2.74 -8.08
C LYS A 29 -7.26 2.00 -8.10
N GLN A 30 -6.82 1.56 -9.27
CA GLN A 30 -5.49 0.98 -9.49
C GLN A 30 -4.39 2.05 -9.43
N GLU A 31 -4.56 3.14 -10.17
CA GLU A 31 -3.63 4.28 -10.23
C GLU A 31 -3.54 5.04 -8.89
N GLU A 32 -4.64 5.13 -8.15
CA GLU A 32 -4.65 5.67 -6.76
C GLU A 32 -3.79 4.80 -5.83
N ARG A 33 -3.92 3.47 -5.96
CA ARG A 33 -3.14 2.52 -5.16
C ARG A 33 -1.66 2.55 -5.56
N GLU A 34 -1.34 2.64 -6.83
CA GLU A 34 0.04 2.77 -7.33
C GLU A 34 0.70 4.08 -6.84
N SER A 35 -0.03 5.20 -6.87
CA SER A 35 0.45 6.48 -6.35
C SER A 35 0.67 6.51 -4.83
N ALA A 36 -0.09 5.70 -4.09
CA ALA A 36 0.08 5.53 -2.65
C ALA A 36 1.23 4.57 -2.29
N VAL A 37 1.51 3.59 -3.15
CA VAL A 37 2.66 2.68 -3.03
C VAL A 37 3.98 3.41 -3.31
N ASP A 38 3.99 4.35 -4.25
CA ASP A 38 5.19 5.11 -4.63
C ASP A 38 5.63 6.16 -3.57
N LYS A 39 4.71 6.60 -2.71
CA LYS A 39 4.96 7.69 -1.75
C LYS A 39 5.33 7.26 -0.33
N ALA A 40 5.28 5.97 -0.04
CA ALA A 40 5.69 5.49 1.27
C ALA A 40 6.83 4.51 1.10
N GLU A 41 7.93 4.81 1.78
CA GLU A 41 9.12 3.99 1.94
C GLU A 41 8.74 2.72 2.72
N PHE A 42 7.98 1.85 2.08
CA PHE A 42 7.53 0.61 2.68
C PHE A 42 8.66 -0.40 2.51
N ASN A 43 9.44 -0.63 3.56
CA ASN A 43 10.36 -1.76 3.67
C ASN A 43 9.60 -3.11 3.87
N ASN A 44 8.41 -3.23 3.28
CA ASN A 44 7.50 -4.34 3.44
C ASN A 44 7.68 -5.32 2.29
N ILE A 45 8.17 -6.52 2.60
CA ILE A 45 8.46 -7.55 1.62
C ILE A 45 7.36 -8.61 1.65
N TYR A 46 6.78 -8.86 0.47
CA TYR A 46 5.78 -9.90 0.25
C TYR A 46 6.42 -11.05 -0.51
N MET A 47 6.62 -12.20 0.15
CA MET A 47 7.14 -13.41 -0.46
C MET A 47 5.99 -14.40 -0.74
N LYS A 48 5.73 -14.66 -2.01
CA LYS A 48 4.76 -15.69 -2.46
C LYS A 48 5.50 -16.98 -2.82
N ASN A 49 4.78 -18.10 -2.87
CA ASN A 49 5.31 -19.40 -3.30
C ASN A 49 6.40 -20.02 -2.39
N LEU A 50 6.38 -19.73 -1.09
CA LEU A 50 7.24 -20.39 -0.12
C LEU A 50 6.63 -21.71 0.34
N SER A 51 7.46 -22.74 0.50
CA SER A 51 7.07 -24.06 1.00
C SER A 51 6.31 -23.98 2.33
N GLU A 52 5.37 -24.90 2.56
CA GLU A 52 4.59 -24.98 3.82
C GLU A 52 5.46 -25.18 5.05
N SER A 53 6.61 -25.83 4.83
CA SER A 53 7.61 -26.10 5.85
C SER A 53 8.29 -24.85 6.38
N VAL A 54 8.26 -23.74 5.63
CA VAL A 54 8.89 -22.49 6.08
C VAL A 54 8.01 -21.83 7.12
N THR A 55 8.53 -21.76 8.34
CA THR A 55 7.87 -21.18 9.50
C THR A 55 8.15 -19.67 9.61
N ASP A 56 7.50 -19.00 10.56
CA ASP A 56 7.82 -17.62 10.91
C ASP A 56 9.27 -17.47 11.44
N GLU A 57 9.82 -18.51 12.09
CA GLU A 57 11.20 -18.53 12.56
C GLU A 57 12.20 -18.56 11.41
N ASP A 58 11.92 -19.36 10.37
CA ASP A 58 12.74 -19.40 9.15
C ASP A 58 12.72 -18.06 8.43
N LEU A 59 11.55 -17.42 8.32
CA LEU A 59 11.44 -16.08 7.74
C LEU A 59 12.23 -15.05 8.54
N LYS A 60 12.21 -15.16 9.88
CA LYS A 60 13.00 -14.28 10.74
C LYS A 60 14.50 -14.46 10.55
N LYS A 61 14.97 -15.71 10.38
CA LYS A 61 16.39 -15.96 10.08
C LYS A 61 16.78 -15.40 8.71
N ILE A 62 16.03 -15.75 7.67
CA ILE A 62 16.32 -15.33 6.30
C ILE A 62 16.27 -13.82 6.17
N CYS A 63 15.21 -13.16 6.67
CA CYS A 63 15.09 -11.71 6.58
C CYS A 63 16.04 -11.00 7.56
N GLY A 64 16.46 -11.67 8.63
CA GLY A 64 17.38 -11.16 9.64
C GLY A 64 18.80 -10.96 9.11
N GLU A 65 19.20 -11.73 8.07
CA GLU A 65 20.46 -11.50 7.36
C GLU A 65 20.45 -10.17 6.58
N TYR A 66 19.28 -9.66 6.20
CA TYR A 66 19.14 -8.42 5.43
C TYR A 66 18.85 -7.19 6.32
N GLY A 67 18.43 -7.37 7.57
CA GLY A 67 18.18 -6.25 8.47
C GLY A 67 17.38 -6.61 9.73
N SER A 68 17.13 -5.61 10.58
CA SER A 68 16.34 -5.79 11.79
C SER A 68 14.86 -5.92 11.45
N ILE A 69 14.22 -7.03 11.82
CA ILE A 69 12.82 -7.29 11.48
C ILE A 69 11.92 -6.65 12.53
N ILE A 70 10.98 -5.82 12.07
CA ILE A 70 9.96 -5.22 12.95
C ILE A 70 8.84 -6.23 13.21
N SER A 71 8.42 -6.93 12.16
CA SER A 71 7.33 -7.92 12.22
C SER A 71 7.38 -8.89 11.04
N SER A 72 6.92 -10.12 11.25
CA SER A 72 6.73 -11.11 10.19
C SER A 72 5.38 -11.80 10.39
N VAL A 73 4.63 -11.99 9.30
CA VAL A 73 3.29 -12.59 9.31
C VAL A 73 3.19 -13.64 8.20
N VAL A 74 2.80 -14.85 8.58
CA VAL A 74 2.57 -15.96 7.65
C VAL A 74 1.08 -16.16 7.44
N ILE A 75 0.58 -15.85 6.24
CA ILE A 75 -0.83 -16.07 5.89
C ILE A 75 -0.95 -17.47 5.28
N ARG A 76 -1.70 -18.36 5.95
CA ARG A 76 -1.90 -19.76 5.54
C ARG A 76 -3.28 -20.04 4.92
N ASP A 77 -4.15 -19.03 4.85
CA ASP A 77 -5.52 -19.17 4.32
C ASP A 77 -5.56 -18.88 2.81
N GLY A 78 -5.70 -19.93 1.99
CA GLY A 78 -6.13 -19.91 0.58
C GLY A 78 -5.15 -19.39 -0.48
N ALA A 79 -4.28 -18.43 -0.17
CA ALA A 79 -3.28 -17.91 -1.09
C ALA A 79 -1.99 -17.63 -0.30
N ARG A 80 -1.04 -18.58 -0.33
CA ARG A 80 0.18 -18.52 0.50
C ARG A 80 1.02 -17.30 0.13
N VAL A 81 0.83 -16.23 0.89
CA VAL A 81 1.63 -15.01 0.87
C VAL A 81 2.24 -14.87 2.25
N LYS A 82 3.57 -14.92 2.33
CA LYS A 82 4.32 -14.67 3.54
C LYS A 82 4.79 -13.24 3.51
N MET A 83 4.44 -12.48 4.53
CA MET A 83 4.79 -11.07 4.66
C MET A 83 5.92 -10.95 5.67
N CYS A 84 6.96 -10.17 5.33
CA CYS A 84 7.97 -9.73 6.28
C CYS A 84 8.13 -8.22 6.21
N TRP A 85 8.23 -7.56 7.37
CA TRP A 85 8.49 -6.14 7.51
C TRP A 85 9.93 -5.97 7.97
N ILE A 86 10.80 -5.52 7.08
CA ILE A 86 12.19 -5.25 7.41
C ILE A 86 12.28 -3.78 7.85
N CYS A 87 12.99 -3.49 8.93
CA CYS A 87 13.37 -2.12 9.27
C CYS A 87 14.73 -1.85 8.64
N GLN A 88 14.80 -0.96 7.66
CA GLN A 88 15.99 -0.14 7.48
C GLN A 88 15.62 1.30 7.82
N LEU A 89 16.26 1.82 8.86
CA LEU A 89 16.57 3.24 8.99
C LEU A 89 17.72 3.57 8.04
#